data_AF-A0A962BEM2-F1
#
_entry.id   AF-A0A962BEM2-F1
#
_cell.length_a   1.000
_cell.length_b   1.000
_cell.length_c   1.000
_cell.angle_alpha   90.00
_cell.angle_beta   90.00
_cell.angle_gamma   90.00
#
_symmetry.space_group_name_H-M   'P 1'
#
loop_
_entity.id
_entity.type
_entity.pdbx_description
1 polymer ?
#
loop_
_entity_poly.entity_id
_entity_poly.type
_entity_poly.pdbx_seq_one_letter_code
_entity_poly.pdbx_strand_id
1 'polypeptide(L)'
;MRAWTDEQKQKQREAIRKWAPWSKSTGPRTDAGKKKSSQNALKHGMRSRYWRDIRSYLYAQRRYRRFVEAYLRSFKKRKAANELLRTFSQKRPFSADICRFMELSTRLDRYFPAIKGLP
;
A
#
# COMPACT_ATOMS: atom_id res chain seq x y z
N MET A 1 -4.22 16.86 -11.72
CA MET A 1 -5.56 16.63 -12.30
C MET A 1 -5.80 17.71 -13.35
N ARG A 2 -6.30 17.40 -14.55
CA ARG A 2 -6.50 18.42 -15.60
C ARG A 2 -7.70 19.31 -15.22
N ALA A 3 -7.47 20.62 -15.07
CA ALA A 3 -8.54 21.59 -14.91
C ALA A 3 -9.13 21.97 -16.27
N TRP A 4 -10.46 21.91 -16.39
CA TRP A 4 -11.16 22.29 -17.62
C TRP A 4 -11.49 23.76 -17.58
N THR A 5 -11.14 24.46 -18.65
CA THR A 5 -11.59 25.85 -18.87
C THR A 5 -13.10 25.87 -19.18
N ASP A 6 -13.74 27.03 -19.01
CA ASP A 6 -15.18 27.13 -19.23
C ASP A 6 -15.57 27.01 -20.72
N GLU A 7 -14.72 27.51 -21.63
CA GLU A 7 -14.83 27.25 -23.08
C GLU A 7 -14.72 25.75 -23.39
N GLN A 8 -13.77 25.08 -22.72
CA GLN A 8 -13.64 23.62 -22.53
C GLN A 8 -15.01 22.93 -22.40
N LYS A 9 -15.68 23.29 -21.30
CA LYS A 9 -16.97 22.71 -20.88
C LYS A 9 -18.09 23.04 -21.86
N GLN A 10 -18.12 24.27 -22.38
CA GLN A 10 -19.16 24.71 -23.30
C GLN A 10 -19.10 23.98 -24.64
N LYS A 11 -17.90 23.85 -25.23
CA LYS A 11 -17.69 23.07 -26.45
C LYS A 11 -18.10 21.61 -26.27
N GLN A 12 -17.80 21.02 -25.11
CA GLN A 12 -18.23 19.66 -24.77
C GLN A 12 -19.76 19.56 -24.64
N ARG A 13 -20.40 20.54 -24.00
CA ARG A 13 -21.85 20.60 -23.83
C ARG A 13 -22.55 20.64 -25.19
N GLU A 14 -22.06 21.45 -26.12
CA GLU A 14 -22.60 21.54 -27.48
C GLU A 14 -22.43 20.24 -28.25
N ALA A 15 -21.24 19.62 -28.17
CA ALA A 15 -21.00 18.31 -28.78
C ALA A 15 -21.94 17.22 -28.22
N ILE A 16 -22.14 17.16 -26.91
CA ILE A 16 -23.05 16.21 -26.25
C ILE A 16 -24.51 16.46 -26.68
N ARG A 17 -24.94 17.72 -26.79
CA ARG A 17 -26.26 18.07 -27.32
C ARG A 17 -26.44 17.65 -28.78
N LYS A 18 -25.41 17.83 -29.62
CA LYS A 18 -25.43 17.40 -31.03
C LYS A 18 -25.51 15.89 -31.16
N TRP A 19 -24.75 15.14 -30.35
CA TRP A 19 -24.77 13.68 -30.38
C TRP A 19 -26.02 13.08 -29.73
N ALA A 20 -26.64 13.80 -28.80
CA ALA A 20 -27.85 13.42 -28.07
C ALA A 20 -27.93 11.92 -27.75
N PRO A 21 -26.92 11.32 -27.07
CA PRO A 21 -26.84 9.87 -26.91
C PRO A 21 -28.05 9.24 -26.20
N TRP A 22 -28.77 10.03 -25.40
CA TRP A 22 -30.02 9.62 -24.76
C TRP A 22 -31.18 9.36 -25.74
N SER A 23 -31.14 9.90 -26.95
CA SER A 23 -32.18 9.66 -27.99
C SER A 23 -32.34 8.18 -28.34
N LYS A 24 -31.24 7.42 -28.28
CA LYS A 24 -31.22 5.97 -28.50
C LYS A 24 -31.38 5.15 -27.22
N SER A 25 -31.65 5.80 -26.08
CA SER A 25 -31.81 5.09 -24.81
C SER A 25 -33.09 4.25 -24.84
N THR A 26 -32.94 2.93 -24.72
CA THR A 26 -34.01 1.93 -24.69
C THR A 26 -34.47 1.64 -23.26
N GLY A 27 -34.35 2.61 -22.35
CA GLY A 27 -34.78 2.47 -20.97
C GLY A 27 -36.29 2.18 -20.84
N PRO A 28 -36.73 1.67 -19.68
CA PRO A 28 -38.14 1.31 -19.47
C PRO A 28 -39.05 2.55 -19.50
N ARG A 29 -39.96 2.61 -20.47
CA ARG A 29 -40.96 3.69 -20.60
C ARG A 29 -42.25 3.43 -19.81
N THR A 30 -42.58 2.16 -19.58
CA THR A 30 -43.80 1.73 -18.88
C THR A 30 -43.57 1.59 -17.38
N ASP A 31 -44.64 1.71 -16.58
CA ASP A 31 -44.54 1.59 -15.12
C ASP A 31 -44.11 0.19 -14.67
N ALA A 32 -44.57 -0.85 -15.36
CA ALA A 32 -44.08 -2.22 -15.16
C ALA A 32 -42.57 -2.34 -15.43
N GLY A 33 -42.07 -1.71 -16.50
CA GLY A 33 -40.65 -1.67 -16.83
C GLY A 33 -39.83 -0.93 -15.78
N LYS A 34 -40.32 0.22 -15.31
CA LYS A 34 -39.69 1.00 -14.23
C LYS A 34 -39.63 0.20 -12.93
N LYS A 35 -40.73 -0.48 -12.57
CA LYS A 35 -40.79 -1.35 -11.38
C LYS A 35 -39.76 -2.46 -11.48
N LYS A 36 -39.62 -3.12 -12.63
CA LYS A 36 -38.58 -4.15 -12.85
C LYS A 36 -37.17 -3.56 -12.73
N SER A 37 -36.90 -2.43 -13.38
CA SER A 37 -35.59 -1.79 -13.31
C SER A 37 -35.22 -1.31 -11.90
N SER A 38 -36.20 -0.91 -11.08
CA SER A 38 -35.95 -0.51 -9.69
C SER A 38 -35.39 -1.66 -8.85
N GLN A 39 -35.73 -2.91 -9.17
CA GLN A 39 -35.24 -4.08 -8.46
C GLN A 39 -33.74 -4.31 -8.69
N ASN A 40 -33.14 -3.80 -9.78
CA ASN A 40 -31.70 -3.91 -10.03
C ASN A 40 -30.85 -3.17 -8.98
N ALA A 41 -31.43 -2.16 -8.32
CA ALA A 41 -30.75 -1.44 -7.25
C ALA A 41 -30.62 -2.28 -5.98
N LEU A 42 -31.54 -3.22 -5.75
CA LEU A 42 -31.58 -4.07 -4.57
C LEU A 42 -30.32 -4.95 -4.50
N LYS A 43 -29.51 -4.78 -3.46
CA LYS A 43 -28.31 -5.58 -3.24
C LYS A 43 -28.68 -6.84 -2.45
N HIS A 44 -28.80 -7.96 -3.15
CA HIS A 44 -29.13 -9.27 -2.57
C HIS A 44 -27.94 -10.23 -2.59
N GLY A 45 -28.13 -11.40 -1.95
CA GLY A 45 -27.13 -12.47 -1.87
C GLY A 45 -25.79 -11.96 -1.35
N MET A 46 -24.70 -12.43 -1.95
CA MET A 46 -23.35 -12.08 -1.51
C MET A 46 -22.93 -10.62 -1.80
N ARG A 47 -23.82 -9.78 -2.33
CA ARG A 47 -23.56 -8.33 -2.49
C ARG A 47 -24.27 -7.48 -1.44
N SER A 48 -25.06 -8.10 -0.55
CA SER A 48 -25.64 -7.43 0.60
C SER A 48 -24.55 -6.83 1.48
N ARG A 49 -24.93 -5.87 2.33
CA ARG A 49 -24.00 -5.21 3.25
C ARG A 49 -23.27 -6.23 4.15
N TYR A 50 -24.03 -7.12 4.76
CA TYR A 50 -23.52 -8.20 5.61
C TYR A 50 -22.39 -9.00 4.93
N TRP A 51 -22.59 -9.44 3.69
CA TRP A 51 -21.58 -10.21 2.95
C TRP A 51 -20.37 -9.37 2.52
N ARG A 52 -20.55 -8.08 2.25
CA ARG A 52 -19.43 -7.17 2.00
C ARG A 52 -18.57 -7.00 3.25
N ASP A 53 -19.19 -6.89 4.41
CA ASP A 53 -18.50 -6.75 5.70
C ASP A 53 -17.72 -8.03 6.03
N ILE A 54 -18.35 -9.21 5.89
CA ILE A 54 -17.64 -10.50 6.04
C ILE A 54 -16.41 -10.58 5.14
N ARG A 55 -16.55 -10.26 3.84
CA ARG A 55 -15.42 -10.27 2.92
C ARG A 55 -14.32 -9.31 3.39
N SER A 56 -14.68 -8.11 3.81
CA SER A 56 -13.72 -7.12 4.35
C SER A 56 -12.94 -7.71 5.53
N TYR A 57 -13.62 -8.33 6.50
CA TYR A 57 -12.98 -8.98 7.64
C TYR A 57 -12.06 -10.13 7.24
N LEU A 58 -12.50 -10.99 6.30
CA LEU A 58 -11.66 -12.10 5.80
C LEU A 58 -10.41 -11.59 5.07
N TYR A 59 -10.51 -10.51 4.29
CA TYR A 59 -9.34 -9.87 3.67
C TYR A 59 -8.39 -9.26 4.71
N ALA A 60 -8.93 -8.58 5.73
CA ALA A 60 -8.14 -8.03 6.82
C ALA A 60 -7.40 -9.14 7.59
N GLN A 61 -8.10 -10.24 7.91
CA GLN A 61 -7.52 -11.41 8.57
C GLN A 61 -6.39 -12.02 7.74
N ARG A 62 -6.60 -12.21 6.43
CA ARG A 62 -5.57 -12.73 5.51
C ARG A 62 -4.34 -11.83 5.48
N ARG A 63 -4.53 -10.51 5.45
CA ARG A 63 -3.45 -9.52 5.46
C ARG A 63 -2.68 -9.58 6.77
N TYR A 64 -3.37 -9.62 7.90
CA TYR A 64 -2.76 -9.72 9.23
C TYR A 64 -1.95 -11.00 9.38
N ARG A 65 -2.50 -12.15 8.97
CA ARG A 65 -1.78 -13.44 9.02
C ARG A 65 -0.46 -13.38 8.27
N ARG A 66 -0.48 -12.85 7.04
CA ARG A 66 0.73 -12.66 6.22
C ARG A 66 1.75 -11.75 6.88
N PHE A 67 1.30 -10.66 7.50
CA PHE A 67 2.18 -9.76 8.24
C PHE A 67 2.86 -10.48 9.40
N VAL A 68 2.11 -11.22 10.21
CA VAL A 68 2.66 -11.99 11.36
C VAL A 68 3.65 -13.05 10.88
N GLU A 69 3.33 -13.80 9.82
CA GLU A 69 4.23 -14.79 9.22
C GLU A 69 5.56 -14.15 8.78
N ALA A 70 5.49 -13.02 8.07
CA ALA A 70 6.66 -12.27 7.63
C ALA A 70 7.48 -11.71 8.81
N TYR A 71 6.80 -11.17 9.82
CA TYR A 71 7.42 -10.66 11.04
C TYR A 71 8.18 -11.76 11.77
N LEU A 72 7.54 -12.92 12.02
CA LEU A 72 8.17 -14.07 12.68
C LEU A 72 9.35 -14.61 11.88
N ARG A 73 9.24 -14.66 10.54
CA ARG A 73 10.35 -15.04 9.67
C ARG A 73 11.54 -14.09 9.83
N SER A 74 11.30 -12.77 9.85
CA SER A 74 12.35 -11.77 10.06
C SER A 74 13.00 -11.87 11.43
N PHE A 75 12.20 -12.18 12.47
CA PHE A 75 12.68 -12.31 13.84
C PHE A 75 13.57 -13.54 13.99
N LYS A 76 13.15 -14.69 13.44
CA LYS A 76 13.97 -15.92 13.43
C LYS A 76 15.32 -15.69 12.75
N LYS A 77 15.34 -15.00 11.59
CA LYS A 77 16.59 -14.64 10.89
C LYS A 77 17.51 -13.75 11.76
N ARG A 78 16.96 -12.73 12.41
CA ARG A 78 17.71 -11.84 13.31
C ARG A 78 18.23 -12.57 14.54
N LYS A 79 17.43 -13.43 15.16
CA LYS A 79 17.86 -14.26 16.30
C LYS A 79 19.05 -15.15 15.91
N ALA A 80 18.96 -15.83 14.77
CA ALA A 80 20.05 -16.65 14.25
C ALA A 80 21.32 -15.81 13.97
N ALA A 81 21.18 -14.63 13.35
CA ALA A 81 22.30 -13.72 13.13
C ALA A 81 22.92 -13.24 14.46
N ASN A 82 22.10 -12.87 15.44
CA ASN A 82 22.58 -12.45 16.77
C ASN A 82 23.27 -13.60 17.51
N GLU A 83 22.77 -14.83 17.39
CA GLU A 83 23.39 -16.02 17.97
C GLU A 83 24.74 -16.35 17.32
N LEU A 84 24.84 -16.23 15.99
CA LEU A 84 26.11 -16.30 15.28
C LEU A 84 27.08 -15.20 15.77
N LEU A 85 26.64 -13.95 15.86
CA LEU A 85 27.47 -12.86 16.39
C LEU A 85 27.94 -13.13 17.82
N ARG A 86 27.10 -13.72 18.69
CA ARG A 86 27.47 -14.11 20.06
C ARG A 86 28.54 -15.20 20.08
N THR A 87 28.42 -16.23 19.24
CA THR A 87 29.44 -17.29 19.15
C THR A 87 30.75 -16.78 18.56
N PHE A 88 30.71 -15.91 17.54
CA PHE A 88 31.91 -15.22 17.03
C PHE A 88 32.53 -14.26 18.07
N SER A 89 31.72 -13.64 18.92
CA SER A 89 32.19 -12.78 20.01
C SER A 89 32.81 -13.56 21.16
N GLN A 90 32.33 -14.78 21.45
CA GLN A 90 32.86 -15.65 22.51
C GLN A 90 34.13 -16.39 22.09
N LYS A 91 34.33 -16.66 20.79
CA LYS A 91 35.49 -17.38 20.25
C LYS A 91 36.67 -16.49 19.86
N ARG A 92 36.54 -15.16 19.88
CA ARG A 92 37.68 -14.27 19.72
C ARG A 92 38.26 -13.98 21.10
N PRO A 93 39.45 -14.50 21.46
CA PRO A 93 40.16 -13.94 22.60
C PRO A 93 40.36 -12.44 22.31
N PHE A 94 40.25 -11.63 23.34
CA PHE A 94 40.46 -10.19 23.32
C PHE A 94 41.96 -9.88 23.12
N SER A 95 42.57 -10.44 22.07
CA SER A 95 43.99 -10.39 21.83
C SER A 95 44.27 -10.16 20.35
N ALA A 96 44.84 -8.99 20.07
CA ALA A 96 45.82 -8.69 19.03
C ALA A 96 45.42 -7.95 17.74
N ASP A 97 44.15 -7.75 17.37
CA ASP A 97 43.84 -7.09 16.08
C ASP A 97 43.05 -5.76 16.14
N ILE A 98 42.55 -5.34 17.32
CA ILE A 98 41.84 -4.05 17.45
C ILE A 98 42.81 -2.86 17.33
N CYS A 99 44.08 -3.02 17.68
CA CYS A 99 45.07 -1.96 17.52
C CYS A 99 45.34 -1.62 16.04
N ARG A 100 45.18 -2.57 15.10
CA ARG A 100 45.40 -2.32 13.68
C ARG A 100 44.20 -1.63 12.99
N PHE A 101 43.00 -1.73 13.57
CA PHE A 101 41.82 -1.01 13.07
C PHE A 101 41.81 0.47 13.48
N MET A 102 42.40 0.81 14.64
CA MET A 102 42.51 2.21 15.07
C MET A 102 43.48 3.02 14.20
N GLU A 103 44.50 2.39 13.59
CA GLU A 103 45.41 3.08 12.64
C GLU A 103 44.74 3.46 11.31
N LEU A 104 43.63 2.80 10.92
CA LEU A 104 42.85 3.16 9.73
C LEU A 104 41.75 4.21 10.01
N SER A 105 41.48 4.52 11.28
CA SER A 105 40.46 5.49 11.68
C SER A 105 40.84 6.95 11.42
N THR A 106 42.14 7.25 11.25
CA THR A 106 42.65 8.58 10.87
C THR A 106 42.35 8.95 9.41
N ARG A 107 41.73 8.05 8.63
CA ARG A 107 41.27 8.30 7.24
C ARG A 107 39.78 8.58 7.10
N LEU A 108 38.96 8.45 8.15
CA LEU A 108 37.51 8.64 8.09
C LEU A 108 37.05 10.09 8.31
N ASP A 109 37.91 10.97 8.82
CA ASP A 109 37.63 12.42 8.91
C ASP A 109 37.38 13.07 7.54
N ARG A 110 37.82 12.42 6.44
CA ARG A 110 37.55 12.86 5.07
C ARG A 110 36.11 12.61 4.61
N TYR A 111 35.39 11.66 5.22
CA TYR A 111 34.09 11.21 4.73
C TYR A 111 32.90 11.58 5.61
N PHE A 112 33.12 12.06 6.84
CA PHE A 112 32.03 12.49 7.75
C PHE A 112 32.35 13.80 8.50
N PRO A 113 32.27 14.99 7.85
CA PRO A 113 32.55 16.26 8.50
C PRO A 113 31.34 16.84 9.28
N ALA A 114 30.42 16.00 9.78
CA ALA A 114 29.12 16.46 10.28
C ALA A 114 28.66 15.80 11.59
N ILE A 115 29.58 15.57 12.54
CA ILE A 115 29.22 15.24 13.93
C ILE A 115 29.91 16.20 14.91
N LYS A 116 29.91 17.49 14.57
CA LYS A 116 30.11 18.57 15.54
C LYS A 116 28.85 19.43 15.52
N GLY A 117 28.00 19.25 16.52
CA GLY A 117 26.81 20.10 16.71
C GLY A 117 25.47 19.43 16.47
N LEU A 118 25.26 18.21 16.98
CA LEU A 118 23.91 17.75 17.31
C LEU A 118 23.72 17.94 18.84
N PRO A 119 22.55 18.41 19.28
CA PRO A 119 22.30 18.90 20.63
C PRO A 119 22.48 17.84 21.72
#